data_AF-A0A1J3GHB3-F1
#
_entry.id   AF-A0A1J3GHB3-F1
#
_cell.length_a   1.000
_cell.length_b   1.000
_cell.length_c   1.000
_cell.angle_alpha   90.00
_cell.angle_beta   90.00
_cell.angle_gamma   90.00
#
_symmetry.space_group_name_H-M   'P 1'
#
loop_
_entity.id
_entity.type
_entity.pdbx_description
1 polymer ?
#
loop_
_entity_poly.entity_id
_entity_poly.type
_entity_poly.pdbx_seq_one_letter_code
_entity_poly.pdbx_strand_id
1 'polypeptide(L)'
;TTVVNIAATALVTEAATAIFGEAGVSAATGLMTVAILLLTEITPKSVAVHNAQEVARIVVRPVAWLSLVLYPVGRVVTYISMGILKILGLKGRSEPYVTEDELKLMLRGAELSGAIEEEEQDMIENVLEIKDTHVREVMTPLVDVVAIDGSGSLVDFHNFWVTHQYSRVPVFDQRIDNIVGIAYAMDLLDY
;
A
#
# COMPACT_ATOMS: atom_id res chain seq x y z
N THR A 1 24.24 -14.87 0.77
CA THR A 1 24.11 -15.64 2.02
C THR A 1 24.12 -17.13 1.76
N THR A 2 23.27 -17.66 0.87
CA THR A 2 23.14 -19.11 0.60
C THR A 2 24.46 -19.81 0.24
N VAL A 3 25.24 -19.26 -0.71
CA VAL A 3 26.52 -19.86 -1.13
C VAL A 3 27.54 -19.89 0.01
N VAL A 4 27.66 -18.80 0.76
CA VAL A 4 28.61 -18.69 1.88
C VAL A 4 28.22 -19.63 3.02
N ASN A 5 26.92 -19.76 3.32
CA ASN A 5 26.43 -20.66 4.36
C ASN A 5 26.68 -22.13 3.99
N ILE A 6 26.40 -22.51 2.74
CA ILE A 6 26.66 -23.88 2.27
C ILE A 6 28.16 -24.19 2.31
N ALA A 7 29.02 -23.26 1.86
CA ALA A 7 30.46 -23.43 1.93
C ALA A 7 30.98 -23.54 3.36
N ALA A 8 30.50 -22.69 4.27
CA ALA A 8 30.88 -22.73 5.69
C ALA A 8 30.46 -24.03 6.35
N THR A 9 29.22 -24.49 6.13
CA THR A 9 28.75 -25.79 6.64
C THR A 9 29.57 -26.93 6.07
N ALA A 10 29.85 -26.93 4.76
CA ALA A 10 30.65 -27.98 4.13
C ALA A 10 32.06 -28.07 4.76
N LEU A 11 32.75 -26.94 4.92
CA LEU A 11 34.10 -26.90 5.51
C LEU A 11 34.12 -27.32 6.98
N VAL A 12 33.13 -26.87 7.77
CA VAL A 12 33.04 -27.22 9.19
C VAL A 12 32.68 -28.69 9.37
N THR A 13 31.77 -29.23 8.56
CA THR A 13 31.45 -30.66 8.58
C THR A 13 32.64 -31.51 8.15
N GLU A 14 33.40 -31.10 7.14
CA GLU A 14 34.64 -31.77 6.74
C GLU A 14 35.69 -31.77 7.86
N ALA A 15 35.95 -30.61 8.48
CA ALA A 15 36.87 -30.49 9.60
C ALA A 15 36.42 -31.31 10.83
N ALA A 16 35.13 -31.32 11.14
CA ALA A 16 34.57 -32.10 12.24
C ALA A 16 34.68 -33.60 11.98
N THR A 17 34.49 -34.03 10.73
CA THR A 17 34.68 -35.43 10.32
C THR A 17 36.13 -35.86 10.47
N ALA A 18 37.07 -34.99 10.11
CA ALA A 18 38.51 -35.27 10.21
C ALA A 18 39.01 -35.40 11.66
N ILE A 19 38.40 -34.67 12.62
CA ILE A 19 38.84 -34.64 14.02
C ILE A 19 38.06 -35.64 14.90
N PHE A 20 36.75 -35.78 14.68
CA PHE A 20 35.83 -36.50 15.58
C PHE A 20 35.12 -37.70 14.93
N GLY A 21 35.41 -38.00 13.65
CA GLY A 21 34.78 -39.10 12.92
C GLY A 21 33.28 -38.89 12.65
N GLU A 22 32.53 -39.98 12.45
CA GLU A 22 31.10 -39.91 12.11
C GLU A 22 30.24 -39.23 13.18
N ALA A 23 30.60 -39.34 14.47
CA ALA A 23 29.90 -38.67 15.56
C ALA A 23 30.07 -37.13 15.52
N GLY A 24 31.16 -36.64 14.90
CA GLY A 24 31.40 -35.20 14.71
C GLY A 24 30.43 -34.55 13.72
N VAL A 25 29.90 -35.32 12.77
CA VAL A 25 29.03 -34.81 11.70
C VAL A 25 27.69 -34.31 12.25
N SER A 26 27.07 -35.07 13.16
CA SER A 26 25.78 -34.71 13.76
C SER A 26 25.91 -33.48 14.67
N ALA A 27 26.96 -33.44 15.50
CA ALA A 27 27.27 -32.31 16.36
C ALA A 27 27.58 -31.04 15.55
N ALA A 28 28.39 -31.16 14.49
CA ALA A 28 28.71 -30.04 13.59
C ALA A 28 27.48 -29.51 12.87
N THR A 29 26.61 -30.40 12.39
CA THR A 29 25.36 -30.01 11.71
C THR A 29 24.43 -29.24 12.64
N GLY A 30 24.22 -29.73 13.86
CA GLY A 30 23.39 -29.04 14.86
C GLY A 30 23.97 -27.69 15.24
N LEU A 31 25.28 -27.64 15.52
CA LEU A 31 25.98 -26.41 15.88
C LEU A 31 25.95 -25.37 14.75
N MET A 32 26.26 -25.78 13.52
CA MET A 32 26.25 -24.88 12.35
C MET A 32 24.86 -24.36 12.04
N THR A 33 23.82 -25.17 12.22
CA THR A 33 22.43 -24.73 12.04
C THR A 33 22.10 -23.57 12.98
N VAL A 34 22.40 -23.73 14.27
CA VAL A 34 22.16 -22.67 15.27
C VAL A 34 23.06 -21.46 15.02
N ALA A 35 24.34 -21.67 14.71
CA ALA A 35 25.29 -20.61 14.46
C ALA A 35 24.92 -19.76 13.24
N ILE A 36 24.53 -20.40 12.13
CA ILE A 36 24.07 -19.69 10.92
C ILE A 36 22.79 -18.91 11.21
N LEU A 37 21.82 -19.52 11.88
CA LEU A 37 20.55 -18.86 12.20
C LEU A 37 20.79 -17.61 13.07
N LEU A 38 21.59 -17.71 14.11
CA LEU A 38 21.84 -16.57 15.00
C LEU A 38 22.75 -15.54 14.33
N LEU A 39 23.95 -15.94 13.91
CA LEU A 39 25.02 -15.01 13.54
C LEU A 39 24.92 -14.50 12.10
N THR A 40 24.35 -15.28 11.18
CA THR A 40 24.33 -14.93 9.76
C THR A 40 22.96 -14.49 9.27
N GLU A 41 21.90 -14.92 9.96
CA GLU A 41 20.53 -14.70 9.52
C GLU A 41 19.76 -13.74 10.43
N ILE A 42 19.47 -14.13 11.68
CA ILE A 42 18.56 -13.40 12.56
C ILE A 42 19.22 -12.11 13.07
N THR A 43 20.41 -12.19 13.67
CA THR A 43 21.05 -11.01 14.29
C THR A 43 21.40 -9.93 13.26
N PRO A 44 22.06 -10.22 12.12
CA PRO A 44 22.39 -9.18 11.15
C PRO A 44 21.15 -8.57 10.49
N LYS A 45 20.12 -9.37 10.18
CA LYS A 45 18.86 -8.84 9.64
C LYS A 45 18.15 -7.96 10.65
N SER A 46 18.10 -8.37 11.92
CA SER A 46 17.49 -7.57 12.99
C SER A 46 18.19 -6.22 13.14
N VAL A 47 19.53 -6.20 13.18
CA VAL A 47 20.32 -4.95 13.22
C VAL A 47 20.07 -4.09 11.98
N ALA A 48 19.98 -4.69 10.80
CA ALA A 48 19.72 -3.97 9.55
C ALA A 48 18.32 -3.35 9.52
N VAL A 49 17.31 -4.01 10.09
CA VAL A 49 15.95 -3.46 10.18
C VAL A 49 15.89 -2.31 11.18
N HIS A 50 16.52 -2.44 12.35
CA HIS A 50 16.52 -1.38 13.35
C HIS A 50 17.36 -0.15 12.97
N ASN A 51 18.47 -0.34 12.25
CA ASN A 51 19.39 0.73 11.84
C ASN A 51 19.53 0.83 10.32
N ALA A 52 18.40 0.82 9.61
CA ALA A 52 18.36 0.74 8.15
C ALA A 52 19.21 1.82 7.45
N GLN A 53 19.18 3.07 7.94
CA GLN A 53 19.89 4.18 7.29
C GLN A 53 21.42 4.06 7.39
N GLU A 54 21.95 3.71 8.56
CA GLU A 54 23.39 3.58 8.77
C GLU A 54 23.95 2.36 8.04
N VAL A 55 23.25 1.22 8.15
CA VAL A 55 23.63 -0.01 7.45
C VAL A 55 23.57 0.19 5.94
N ALA A 56 22.51 0.83 5.43
CA ALA A 56 22.40 1.13 4.01
C ALA A 56 23.56 2.02 3.52
N ARG A 57 23.95 3.06 4.28
CA ARG A 57 25.06 3.94 3.90
C ARG A 57 26.39 3.19 3.72
N ILE A 58 26.67 2.22 4.59
CA ILE A 58 27.89 1.41 4.52
C ILE A 58 27.81 0.40 3.37
N VAL A 59 26.66 -0.27 3.24
CA VAL A 59 26.46 -1.40 2.32
C VAL A 59 26.21 -0.96 0.87
N VAL A 60 25.74 0.28 0.63
CA VAL A 60 25.40 0.74 -0.72
C VAL A 60 26.60 0.74 -1.67
N ARG A 61 27.80 1.11 -1.20
CA ARG A 61 29.01 1.17 -2.04
C ARG A 61 29.46 -0.21 -2.55
N PRO A 62 29.65 -1.23 -1.69
CA PRO A 62 30.00 -2.57 -2.15
C PRO A 62 28.89 -3.19 -3.01
N VAL A 63 27.61 -2.97 -2.65
CA VAL A 63 26.48 -3.47 -3.46
C VAL A 63 26.43 -2.82 -4.84
N ALA A 64 26.66 -1.51 -4.94
CA ALA A 64 26.67 -0.81 -6.23
C ALA A 64 27.81 -1.32 -7.14
N TRP A 65 28.99 -1.56 -6.57
CA TRP A 65 30.11 -2.13 -7.33
C TRP A 65 29.81 -3.55 -7.81
N LEU A 66 29.28 -4.40 -6.94
CA LEU A 66 28.87 -5.77 -7.30
C LEU A 66 27.77 -5.75 -8.37
N SER A 67 26.81 -4.84 -8.23
CA SER A 67 25.73 -4.64 -9.21
C SER A 67 26.29 -4.29 -10.58
N LEU A 68 27.28 -3.39 -10.66
CA LEU A 68 27.93 -3.03 -11.93
C LEU A 68 28.59 -4.25 -12.60
N VAL A 69 29.26 -5.09 -11.82
CA VAL A 69 29.94 -6.30 -12.32
C VAL A 69 28.93 -7.37 -12.77
N LEU A 70 27.84 -7.55 -12.02
CA LEU A 70 26.80 -8.54 -12.31
C LEU A 70 25.76 -8.06 -13.33
N TYR A 71 25.68 -6.76 -13.59
CA TYR A 71 24.76 -6.15 -14.56
C TYR A 71 24.74 -6.84 -15.94
N PRO A 72 25.90 -7.12 -16.60
CA PRO A 72 25.90 -7.81 -17.89
C PRO A 72 25.29 -9.21 -17.82
N VAL A 73 25.56 -9.96 -16.74
CA VAL A 73 25.00 -11.31 -16.52
C VAL A 73 23.49 -11.22 -16.37
N GLY A 74 23.02 -10.28 -15.54
CA GLY A 74 21.59 -10.03 -15.36
C GLY A 74 20.89 -9.73 -16.68
N ARG A 75 21.49 -8.89 -17.52
CA ARG A 75 20.94 -8.53 -18.84
C ARG A 75 20.78 -9.74 -19.75
N VAL A 76 21.79 -10.63 -19.80
CA VAL A 76 21.72 -11.87 -20.60
C VAL A 76 20.59 -12.76 -20.11
N VAL A 77 20.46 -12.95 -18.79
CA VAL A 77 19.38 -13.74 -18.20
C VAL A 77 18.01 -13.12 -18.53
N THR A 78 17.86 -11.81 -18.42
CA THR A 78 16.62 -11.11 -18.79
C THR A 78 16.25 -11.32 -20.26
N TYR A 79 17.23 -11.25 -21.18
CA TYR A 79 16.97 -11.53 -22.60
C TYR A 79 16.48 -12.95 -22.83
N ILE A 80 17.08 -13.94 -22.15
CA ILE A 80 16.66 -15.34 -22.23
C ILE A 80 15.23 -15.48 -21.70
N SER A 81 14.93 -14.92 -20.53
CA SER A 81 13.59 -14.95 -19.92
C SER A 81 12.54 -14.30 -20.82
N MET A 82 12.82 -13.14 -21.40
CA MET A 82 11.93 -12.49 -22.36
C MET A 82 11.72 -13.32 -23.63
N GLY A 83 12.77 -14.02 -24.09
CA GLY A 83 12.68 -14.97 -25.21
C GLY A 83 11.73 -16.13 -24.90
N ILE A 84 11.84 -16.72 -23.71
CA ILE A 84 10.97 -17.81 -23.24
C ILE A 84 9.53 -17.33 -23.12
N LEU A 85 9.30 -16.17 -22.49
CA LEU A 85 7.96 -15.58 -22.34
C LEU A 85 7.30 -15.32 -23.70
N LYS A 86 8.08 -14.86 -24.68
CA LYS A 86 7.61 -14.65 -26.06
C LYS A 86 7.21 -15.96 -26.74
N ILE A 87 7.97 -17.03 -26.54
CA ILE A 87 7.64 -18.37 -27.07
C ILE A 87 6.34 -18.90 -26.44
N LEU A 88 6.11 -18.63 -25.15
CA LEU A 88 4.89 -19.00 -24.44
C LEU A 88 3.69 -18.09 -24.75
N GLY A 89 3.85 -17.09 -25.62
CA GLY A 89 2.77 -16.14 -25.97
C GLY A 89 2.40 -15.16 -24.85
N LEU A 90 3.18 -15.13 -23.77
CA LEU A 90 3.00 -14.21 -22.65
C LEU A 90 3.63 -12.87 -23.01
N LYS A 91 2.79 -11.86 -23.27
CA LYS A 91 3.28 -10.47 -23.39
C LYS A 91 3.77 -10.05 -22.01
N GLY A 92 5.03 -9.64 -21.91
CA GLY A 92 5.54 -8.97 -20.73
C GLY A 92 4.73 -7.71 -20.51
N ARG A 93 3.72 -7.79 -19.64
CA ARG A 93 3.00 -6.60 -19.18
C ARG A 93 3.99 -5.78 -18.38
N SER A 94 4.23 -4.55 -18.81
CA SER A 94 4.60 -3.49 -17.89
C SER A 94 3.38 -3.23 -17.02
N GLU A 95 3.13 -4.11 -16.04
CA GLU A 95 2.20 -3.77 -14.98
C GLU A 95 2.73 -2.51 -14.29
N PRO A 96 1.86 -1.58 -13.86
CA PRO A 96 2.31 -0.50 -13.00
C PRO A 96 3.08 -1.12 -11.84
N TYR A 97 4.23 -0.53 -11.50
CA TYR A 97 5.14 -1.07 -10.47
C TYR A 97 4.47 -1.27 -9.10
N VAL A 98 3.30 -0.64 -8.87
CA VAL A 98 2.45 -0.81 -7.71
C VAL A 98 0.99 -0.73 -8.18
N THR A 99 0.18 -1.74 -7.87
CA THR A 99 -1.28 -1.70 -8.09
C THR A 99 -1.99 -1.03 -6.92
N GLU A 100 -3.26 -0.64 -7.09
CA GLU A 100 -4.05 -0.08 -5.98
C GLU A 100 -4.17 -1.07 -4.81
N ASP A 101 -4.41 -2.34 -5.10
CA ASP A 101 -4.47 -3.40 -4.09
C ASP A 101 -3.14 -3.52 -3.32
N GLU A 102 -2.02 -3.41 -4.02
CA GLU A 102 -0.69 -3.43 -3.40
C GLU A 102 -0.45 -2.19 -2.54
N LEU A 103 -0.89 -1.01 -3.00
CA LEU A 103 -0.85 0.23 -2.23
C LEU A 103 -1.66 0.13 -0.93
N LYS A 104 -2.90 -0.40 -0.99
CA LYS A 104 -3.75 -0.65 0.19
C LYS A 104 -3.08 -1.61 1.16
N LEU A 105 -2.39 -2.63 0.65
CA LEU A 105 -1.65 -3.59 1.47
C LEU A 105 -0.45 -2.95 2.17
N MET A 106 0.24 -2.03 1.51
CA MET A 106 1.33 -1.23 2.11
C MET A 106 0.82 -0.30 3.20
N LEU A 107 -0.34 0.35 3.01
CA LEU A 107 -0.95 1.24 4.00
C LEU A 107 -1.32 0.47 5.28
N ARG A 108 -1.96 -0.69 5.15
CA ARG A 108 -2.23 -1.59 6.30
C ARG A 108 -0.95 -2.02 7.02
N GLY A 109 0.12 -2.29 6.26
CA GLY A 109 1.43 -2.59 6.86
C GLY A 109 2.00 -1.41 7.66
N ALA A 110 1.80 -0.18 7.17
CA ALA A 110 2.23 1.04 7.86
C ALA A 110 1.43 1.28 9.15
N GLU A 111 0.11 1.07 9.12
CA GLU A 111 -0.79 1.17 10.27
C GLU A 111 -0.41 0.16 11.37
N LEU A 112 -0.24 -1.12 11.02
CA LEU A 112 0.23 -2.16 11.94
C LEU A 112 1.62 -1.89 12.54
N SER A 113 2.48 -1.17 11.79
CA SER A 113 3.81 -0.77 12.28
C SER A 113 3.78 0.47 13.19
N GLY A 114 2.62 1.11 13.33
CA GLY A 114 2.43 2.37 14.05
C GLY A 114 3.05 3.58 13.34
N ALA A 115 3.34 3.47 12.04
CA ALA A 115 3.90 4.55 11.24
C ALA A 115 2.83 5.56 10.80
N ILE A 116 1.57 5.13 10.72
CA ILE A 116 0.38 5.95 10.45
C ILE A 116 -0.73 5.55 11.41
N GLU A 117 -1.65 6.48 11.69
CA GLU A 117 -2.84 6.21 12.50
C GLU A 117 -3.96 5.59 11.64
N GLU A 118 -4.91 4.89 12.28
CA GLU A 118 -6.07 4.28 11.61
C GLU A 118 -6.89 5.32 10.83
N GLU A 119 -7.08 6.51 11.41
CA GLU A 119 -7.78 7.63 10.78
C GLU A 119 -7.07 8.13 9.50
N GLU A 120 -5.73 8.10 9.47
CA GLU A 120 -4.94 8.48 8.30
C GLU A 120 -5.05 7.44 7.19
N GLN A 121 -5.04 6.15 7.54
CA GLN A 121 -5.28 5.07 6.60
C GLN A 121 -6.66 5.20 5.97
N ASP A 122 -7.70 5.37 6.80
CA ASP A 122 -9.08 5.52 6.35
C ASP A 122 -9.23 6.71 5.39
N MET A 123 -8.61 7.84 5.69
CA MET A 123 -8.61 8.99 4.79
C MET A 123 -7.99 8.66 3.43
N ILE A 124 -6.84 7.97 3.41
CA ILE A 124 -6.15 7.63 2.16
C ILE A 124 -6.97 6.60 1.36
N GLU A 125 -7.52 5.57 2.01
CA GLU A 125 -8.37 4.57 1.35
C GLU A 125 -9.61 5.24 0.73
N ASN A 126 -10.29 6.12 1.47
CA ASN A 126 -11.44 6.88 0.96
C ASN A 126 -11.09 7.74 -0.27
N VAL A 127 -9.91 8.37 -0.30
CA VAL A 127 -9.46 9.16 -1.47
C VAL A 127 -9.24 8.29 -2.70
N LEU A 128 -8.72 7.08 -2.53
CA LEU A 128 -8.55 6.13 -3.64
C LEU A 128 -9.92 5.70 -4.19
N GLU A 129 -10.87 5.41 -3.31
CA GLU A 129 -12.23 4.96 -3.68
C GLU A 129 -13.08 6.07 -4.32
N ILE A 130 -12.87 7.33 -3.95
CA ILE A 130 -13.59 8.48 -4.54
C ILE A 130 -13.43 8.53 -6.06
N LYS A 131 -12.30 8.09 -6.60
CA LYS A 131 -12.05 8.05 -8.05
C LYS A 131 -13.08 7.18 -8.78
N ASP A 132 -13.48 6.08 -8.16
CA ASP A 132 -14.39 5.09 -8.75
C ASP A 132 -15.83 5.23 -8.20
N THR A 133 -16.04 6.10 -7.20
CA THR A 133 -17.35 6.38 -6.62
C THR A 133 -18.22 7.19 -7.59
N HIS A 134 -19.39 6.64 -7.96
CA HIS A 134 -20.32 7.34 -8.83
C HIS A 134 -21.21 8.33 -8.06
N VAL A 135 -21.64 9.43 -8.69
CA VAL A 135 -22.55 10.42 -8.08
C VAL A 135 -23.81 9.79 -7.47
N ARG A 136 -24.34 8.74 -8.11
CA ARG A 136 -25.52 8.01 -7.64
C ARG A 136 -25.33 7.36 -6.26
N GLU A 137 -24.09 7.04 -5.89
CA GLU A 137 -23.75 6.36 -4.64
C GLU A 137 -23.70 7.34 -3.45
N VAL A 138 -23.50 8.63 -3.73
CA VAL A 138 -23.37 9.68 -2.70
C VAL A 138 -24.51 10.70 -2.71
N MET A 139 -25.35 10.72 -3.76
CA MET A 139 -26.47 11.66 -3.86
C MET A 139 -27.63 11.26 -2.92
N THR A 140 -28.36 12.25 -2.42
CA THR A 140 -29.64 12.01 -1.74
C THR A 140 -30.71 11.58 -2.77
N PRO A 141 -31.40 10.45 -2.55
CA PRO A 141 -32.50 10.03 -3.42
C PRO A 141 -33.59 11.10 -3.51
N LEU A 142 -34.20 11.29 -4.69
CA LEU A 142 -35.18 12.37 -4.91
C LEU A 142 -36.37 12.33 -3.93
N VAL A 143 -36.74 11.15 -3.45
CA VAL A 143 -37.82 10.96 -2.46
C VAL A 143 -37.48 11.50 -1.08
N ASP A 144 -36.19 11.63 -0.77
CA ASP A 144 -35.66 12.13 0.51
C ASP A 144 -35.19 13.59 0.39
N VAL A 145 -35.24 14.18 -0.80
CA VAL A 145 -34.85 15.57 -1.02
C VAL A 145 -35.91 16.49 -0.44
N VAL A 146 -35.49 17.31 0.52
CA VAL A 146 -36.32 18.38 1.08
C VAL A 146 -36.10 19.64 0.25
N ALA A 147 -37.15 20.06 -0.47
CA ALA A 147 -37.12 21.20 -1.40
C ALA A 147 -38.31 22.13 -1.16
N ILE A 148 -38.22 23.37 -1.66
CA ILE A 148 -39.27 24.39 -1.53
C ILE A 148 -39.87 24.76 -2.88
N ASP A 149 -41.15 25.13 -2.87
CA ASP A 149 -41.86 25.65 -4.04
C ASP A 149 -41.41 27.09 -4.33
N GLY A 150 -41.00 27.37 -5.58
CA GLY A 150 -40.57 28.70 -6.02
C GLY A 150 -41.67 29.78 -5.99
N SER A 151 -42.93 29.39 -5.83
CA SER A 151 -44.06 30.31 -5.63
C SER A 151 -44.32 30.67 -4.15
N GLY A 152 -43.59 30.05 -3.21
CA GLY A 152 -43.72 30.28 -1.77
C GLY A 152 -43.18 31.65 -1.30
N SER A 153 -43.62 32.10 -0.13
CA SER A 153 -43.15 33.36 0.46
C SER A 153 -41.85 33.19 1.26
N LEU A 154 -41.15 34.31 1.51
CA LEU A 154 -39.99 34.33 2.40
C LEU A 154 -40.31 33.83 3.82
N VAL A 155 -41.53 34.04 4.30
CA VAL A 155 -41.99 33.55 5.61
C VAL A 155 -42.12 32.03 5.61
N ASP A 156 -42.60 31.44 4.51
CA ASP A 156 -42.69 30.00 4.34
C ASP A 156 -41.29 29.37 4.32
N PHE A 157 -40.33 30.03 3.65
CA PHE A 157 -38.93 29.59 3.65
C PHE A 157 -38.29 29.70 5.04
N HIS A 158 -38.58 30.75 5.81
CA HIS A 158 -38.12 30.88 7.19
C HIS A 158 -38.65 29.73 8.08
N ASN A 159 -39.96 29.46 8.04
CA ASN A 159 -40.56 28.37 8.80
C ASN A 159 -40.01 26.99 8.37
N PHE A 160 -39.77 26.82 7.08
CA PHE A 160 -39.13 25.64 6.53
C PHE A 160 -37.71 25.44 7.09
N TRP A 161 -36.90 26.51 7.10
CA TRP A 161 -35.53 26.47 7.62
C TRP A 161 -35.49 26.22 9.12
N VAL A 162 -36.38 26.81 9.91
CA VAL A 162 -36.50 26.55 11.36
C VAL A 162 -36.76 25.06 11.62
N THR A 163 -37.48 24.38 10.72
CA THR A 163 -37.81 22.97 10.86
C THR A 163 -36.68 22.03 10.41
N HIS A 164 -36.04 22.31 9.25
CA HIS A 164 -35.12 21.38 8.61
C HIS A 164 -33.64 21.76 8.72
N GLN A 165 -33.34 23.03 9.00
CA GLN A 165 -31.99 23.57 9.26
C GLN A 165 -30.94 23.34 8.16
N TYR A 166 -31.37 23.12 6.91
CA TYR A 166 -30.46 22.99 5.77
C TYR A 166 -29.95 24.35 5.27
N SER A 167 -28.64 24.44 4.97
CA SER A 167 -28.02 25.68 4.49
C SER A 167 -28.34 26.00 3.02
N ARG A 168 -28.56 24.98 2.20
CA ARG A 168 -28.84 25.07 0.76
C ARG A 168 -30.04 24.20 0.44
N VAL A 169 -31.09 24.81 -0.10
CA VAL A 169 -32.37 24.15 -0.33
C VAL A 169 -32.72 24.27 -1.81
N PRO A 170 -32.93 23.15 -2.52
CA PRO A 170 -33.39 23.20 -3.91
C PRO A 170 -34.75 23.89 -4.00
N VAL A 171 -34.91 24.75 -5.01
CA VAL A 171 -36.18 25.41 -5.34
C VAL A 171 -36.73 24.75 -6.59
N PHE A 172 -37.97 24.26 -6.52
CA PHE A 172 -38.64 23.62 -7.65
C PHE A 172 -39.81 24.45 -8.16
N ASP A 173 -40.17 24.26 -9.43
CA ASP A 173 -41.37 24.85 -10.03
C ASP A 173 -42.32 23.75 -10.51
N GLN A 174 -43.56 23.76 -10.00
CA GLN A 174 -44.64 22.80 -10.23
C GLN A 174 -44.37 21.35 -9.79
N ARG A 175 -43.18 20.81 -10.08
CA ARG A 175 -42.78 19.45 -9.77
C ARG A 175 -41.38 19.41 -9.15
N ILE A 176 -41.18 18.52 -8.19
CA ILE A 176 -39.92 18.39 -7.43
C ILE A 176 -38.70 18.00 -8.28
N ASP A 177 -38.90 17.38 -9.45
CA ASP A 177 -37.84 17.08 -10.40
C ASP A 177 -37.45 18.27 -11.30
N ASN A 178 -38.22 19.35 -11.27
CA ASN A 178 -37.95 20.57 -12.01
C ASN A 178 -37.31 21.63 -11.10
N ILE A 179 -36.02 21.47 -10.82
CA ILE A 179 -35.24 22.39 -9.99
C ILE A 179 -34.88 23.65 -10.80
N VAL A 180 -35.37 24.80 -10.35
CA VAL A 180 -35.14 26.12 -10.98
C VAL A 180 -34.02 26.91 -10.32
N GLY A 181 -33.60 26.53 -9.10
CA GLY A 181 -32.53 27.22 -8.38
C GLY A 181 -32.20 26.61 -7.02
N ILE A 182 -31.38 27.31 -6.24
CA ILE A 182 -31.01 26.96 -4.86
C ILE A 182 -31.24 28.19 -3.99
N ALA A 183 -31.99 28.03 -2.91
CA ALA A 183 -32.15 29.04 -1.87
C ALA A 183 -31.10 28.83 -0.77
N TYR A 184 -30.38 29.89 -0.42
CA TYR A 184 -29.42 29.87 0.67
C TYR A 184 -30.07 30.38 1.94
N ALA A 185 -29.89 29.65 3.04
CA ALA A 185 -30.41 30.06 4.34
C ALA A 185 -29.77 31.35 4.85
N MET A 186 -28.53 31.65 4.43
CA MET A 186 -27.84 32.87 4.85
C MET A 186 -28.46 34.14 4.25
N ASP A 187 -29.01 34.04 3.03
CA ASP A 187 -29.60 35.18 2.31
C ASP A 187 -30.91 35.66 2.98
N LEU A 188 -31.51 34.84 3.86
CA LEU A 188 -32.64 35.26 4.71
C LEU A 188 -32.26 36.36 5.71
N LEU A 189 -30.98 36.49 6.09
CA LEU A 189 -30.54 37.51 7.06
C LEU A 189 -30.57 38.93 6.48
N ASP A 190 -30.62 39.05 5.16
CA ASP A 190 -30.62 40.34 4.45
C ASP A 190 -32.04 40.95 4.34
N TYR A 191 -33.08 40.24 4.81
CA TYR A 191 -34.50 40.63 4.72
C TYR A 191 -35.19 40.58 6.09
#